data_AF-G4YMG8-F1
#
_entry.id   AF-G4YMG8-F1
#
_cell.length_a   1.000
_cell.length_b   1.000
_cell.length_c   1.000
_cell.angle_alpha   90.00
_cell.angle_beta   90.00
_cell.angle_gamma   90.00
#
_symmetry.space_group_name_H-M   'P 1'
#
loop_
_entity.id
_entity.type
_entity.pdbx_description
1 polymer ?
#
loop_
_entity_poly.entity_id
_entity_poly.type
_entity_poly.pdbx_seq_one_letter_code
_entity_poly.pdbx_strand_id
1 'polypeptide(L)'
;GGCKCEDKISCVCGLGKGIFPYEYITSFNVLNETQVPPKSAFDSKLRGTSISNDEYERVKFVGGHFEMKSIKDLLIWYNNLDVVPFIKAIQAQRELFKRFDLDMFVDGVINNKLGHLDGNILISCISCNTARKDMSLGGFRYKKLLEFNSNRLVYSIDKEESEIYGKMKANIAGGPSIIFNRYAKRNETKIRGGKLCKKIIGYDANALYLWALGNEMPCCRLTTIEAYPGIIDDIKNDKIFGFLECDIRTPEHLNEYFSEMTPIFKNALIDCTDESVIGKHMFDYNQSREANRSKPARKLIGSYFGEKILIYAPLLKWYLSHGMEITKTYSFIKASSHTAFTPFMEAVSNARREGDEGTSGAQSLGSPTPSNSLTLISLNL
;
A
#
# COMPACT_ATOMS: atom_id res chain seq x y z
N GLY A 1 28.12 28.73 24.23
CA GLY A 1 29.14 27.94 24.94
C GLY A 1 28.72 27.66 26.37
N GLY A 2 27.80 26.71 26.58
CA GLY A 2 27.34 26.29 27.90
C GLY A 2 27.40 24.76 28.11
N CYS A 3 28.29 24.05 27.40
CA CYS A 3 28.48 22.60 27.58
C CYS A 3 28.98 22.37 29.02
N LYS A 4 28.23 21.60 29.82
CA LYS A 4 28.59 21.18 31.20
C LYS A 4 29.24 19.79 31.24
N CYS A 5 29.68 19.25 30.10
CA CYS A 5 30.30 17.92 30.05
C CYS A 5 31.68 17.96 30.73
N GLU A 6 31.95 16.97 31.58
CA GLU A 6 33.21 16.83 32.31
C GLU A 6 34.39 16.53 31.37
N ASP A 7 34.15 15.73 30.33
CA ASP A 7 35.11 15.53 29.23
C ASP A 7 34.64 16.32 28.00
N LYS A 8 35.35 17.41 27.73
CA LYS A 8 35.02 18.29 26.63
C LYS A 8 35.36 17.64 25.26
N ILE A 9 36.35 16.74 25.17
CA ILE A 9 36.76 16.10 23.90
C ILE A 9 35.72 15.07 23.43
N SER A 10 34.97 14.45 24.35
CA SER A 10 33.83 13.59 24.04
C SER A 10 32.47 14.32 24.00
N CYS A 11 32.43 15.65 24.26
CA CYS A 11 31.21 16.47 24.21
C CYS A 11 30.73 16.63 22.75
N VAL A 12 29.54 16.07 22.46
CA VAL A 12 28.85 16.21 21.16
C VAL A 12 27.66 17.19 21.20
N CYS A 13 27.50 17.98 22.26
CA CYS A 13 26.32 18.83 22.42
C CYS A 13 26.45 20.18 21.68
N GLY A 14 25.42 20.52 20.90
CA GLY A 14 25.17 21.88 20.40
C GLY A 14 26.15 22.42 19.35
N LEU A 15 27.00 21.60 18.74
CA LEU A 15 27.91 22.00 17.68
C LEU A 15 27.54 21.27 16.39
N GLY A 16 27.47 22.00 15.27
CA GLY A 16 27.17 21.42 13.95
C GLY A 16 28.29 20.49 13.45
N LYS A 17 28.25 20.11 12.16
CA LYS A 17 29.25 19.22 11.52
C LYS A 17 30.70 19.63 11.84
N GLY A 18 31.53 18.66 12.20
CA GLY A 18 32.97 18.85 12.38
C GLY A 18 33.70 18.99 11.05
N ILE A 19 34.93 19.51 11.09
CA ILE A 19 35.80 19.68 9.92
C ILE A 19 37.17 19.10 10.26
N PHE A 20 37.72 18.26 9.38
CA PHE A 20 38.97 17.54 9.62
C PHE A 20 39.89 17.57 8.37
N PRO A 21 41.21 17.76 8.52
CA PRO A 21 42.12 17.92 7.40
C PRO A 21 42.65 16.56 6.91
N TYR A 22 41.80 15.79 6.23
CA TYR A 22 42.11 14.39 5.85
C TYR A 22 43.40 14.23 5.05
N GLU A 23 43.62 15.10 4.06
CA GLU A 23 44.75 14.99 3.13
C GLU A 23 46.07 15.48 3.74
N TYR A 24 45.99 16.21 4.87
CA TYR A 24 47.16 16.63 5.65
C TYR A 24 47.73 15.51 6.51
N ILE A 25 46.90 14.53 6.90
CA ILE A 25 47.33 13.39 7.72
C ILE A 25 48.04 12.36 6.85
N THR A 26 49.34 12.57 6.64
CA THR A 26 50.19 11.70 5.81
C THR A 26 50.96 10.65 6.62
N SER A 27 51.03 10.80 7.95
CA SER A 27 51.64 9.82 8.85
C SER A 27 51.09 9.96 10.28
N PHE A 28 51.31 8.95 11.12
CA PHE A 28 50.94 9.01 12.53
C PHE A 28 51.61 10.15 13.30
N ASN A 29 52.82 10.55 12.90
CA ASN A 29 53.56 11.62 13.56
C ASN A 29 52.86 12.99 13.44
N VAL A 30 52.15 13.23 12.33
CA VAL A 30 51.37 14.45 12.12
C VAL A 30 50.31 14.63 13.21
N LEU A 31 49.75 13.53 13.73
CA LEU A 31 48.74 13.60 14.80
C LEU A 31 49.29 14.19 16.11
N ASN A 32 50.61 14.19 16.31
CA ASN A 32 51.25 14.73 17.51
C ASN A 32 51.56 16.23 17.40
N GLU A 33 51.31 16.86 16.24
CA GLU A 33 51.47 18.30 16.08
C GLU A 33 50.53 19.07 17.01
N THR A 34 51.05 20.10 17.68
CA THR A 34 50.36 20.83 18.74
C THR A 34 49.65 22.10 18.27
N GLN A 35 49.88 22.49 17.02
CA GLN A 35 49.26 23.66 16.41
C GLN A 35 48.09 23.23 15.53
N VAL A 36 47.07 24.08 15.45
CA VAL A 36 46.00 23.89 14.46
C VAL A 36 46.62 23.96 13.07
N PRO A 37 46.36 22.99 12.17
CA PRO A 37 46.91 23.00 10.82
C PRO A 37 46.58 24.29 10.08
N PRO A 38 47.45 24.74 9.15
CA PRO A 38 47.17 25.93 8.36
C PRO A 38 45.89 25.76 7.56
N LYS A 39 45.24 26.88 7.20
CA LYS A 39 43.96 26.86 6.48
C LYS A 39 43.98 25.96 5.24
N SER A 40 45.06 26.01 4.47
CA SER A 40 45.26 25.20 3.26
C SER A 40 45.31 23.69 3.51
N ALA A 41 45.58 23.24 4.74
CA ALA A 41 45.60 21.83 5.10
C ALA A 41 44.20 21.18 5.07
N PHE A 42 43.14 21.99 5.09
CA PHE A 42 41.75 21.53 5.06
C PHE A 42 41.17 21.50 3.64
N ASP A 43 41.94 21.89 2.64
CA ASP A 43 41.52 21.82 1.24
C ASP A 43 41.43 20.36 0.80
N SER A 44 40.39 20.01 0.04
CA SER A 44 40.20 18.67 -0.50
C SER A 44 40.50 18.68 -1.99
N LYS A 45 41.61 18.05 -2.40
CA LYS A 45 41.90 17.77 -3.80
C LYS A 45 40.88 16.82 -4.40
N LEU A 46 40.39 15.86 -3.60
CA LEU A 46 39.35 14.92 -4.04
C LEU A 46 38.06 15.62 -4.46
N ARG A 47 37.66 16.67 -3.74
CA ARG A 47 36.42 17.42 -4.02
C ARG A 47 36.64 18.72 -4.79
N GLY A 48 37.88 19.14 -4.98
CA GLY A 48 38.23 20.43 -5.57
C GLY A 48 37.73 21.62 -4.74
N THR A 49 37.62 21.47 -3.41
CA THR A 49 37.05 22.49 -2.51
C THR A 49 38.08 22.99 -1.52
N SER A 50 38.10 24.30 -1.27
CA SER A 50 38.85 24.92 -0.17
C SER A 50 37.93 25.30 0.98
N ILE A 51 38.44 25.27 2.20
CA ILE A 51 37.70 25.68 3.40
C ILE A 51 37.42 27.21 3.37
N SER A 52 36.23 27.63 3.82
CA SER A 52 35.92 29.06 3.97
C SER A 52 36.66 29.68 5.17
N ASN A 53 36.72 31.02 5.23
CA ASN A 53 37.30 31.71 6.40
C ASN A 53 36.52 31.41 7.67
N ASP A 54 35.19 31.44 7.59
CA ASP A 54 34.31 31.22 8.75
C ASP A 54 34.43 29.79 9.30
N GLU A 55 34.56 28.81 8.41
CA GLU A 55 34.82 27.42 8.79
C GLU A 55 36.19 27.22 9.44
N TYR A 56 37.22 27.93 8.96
CA TYR A 56 38.54 27.86 9.57
C TYR A 56 38.61 28.55 10.94
N GLU A 57 37.97 29.71 11.09
CA GLU A 57 37.81 30.36 12.40
C GLU A 57 37.03 29.49 13.37
N ARG A 58 36.05 28.72 12.87
CA ARG A 58 35.35 27.72 13.67
C ARG A 58 36.27 26.59 14.13
N VAL A 59 37.17 26.08 13.29
CA VAL A 59 38.15 25.06 13.70
C VAL A 59 39.07 25.60 14.80
N LYS A 60 39.54 26.84 14.68
CA LYS A 60 40.33 27.50 15.73
C LYS A 60 39.55 27.66 17.02
N PHE A 61 38.29 28.11 16.91
CA PHE A 61 37.40 28.24 18.05
C PHE A 61 37.20 26.90 18.76
N VAL A 62 36.93 25.82 18.03
CA VAL A 62 36.80 24.46 18.58
C VAL A 62 38.10 24.04 19.27
N GLY A 63 39.25 24.18 18.60
CA GLY A 63 40.55 23.85 19.20
C GLY A 63 40.80 24.57 20.52
N GLY A 64 40.53 25.88 20.57
CA GLY A 64 40.70 26.69 21.78
C GLY A 64 39.65 26.42 22.86
N HIS A 65 38.37 26.28 22.48
CA HIS A 65 37.27 26.04 23.42
C HIS A 65 37.38 24.70 24.15
N PHE A 66 37.87 23.68 23.43
CA PHE A 66 38.09 22.32 23.94
C PHE A 66 39.50 22.10 24.48
N GLU A 67 40.36 23.14 24.47
CA GLU A 67 41.74 23.09 24.98
C GLU A 67 42.54 21.93 24.36
N MET A 68 42.36 21.70 23.05
CA MET A 68 43.01 20.61 22.31
C MET A 68 44.53 20.84 22.28
N LYS A 69 45.30 19.79 22.60
CA LYS A 69 46.77 19.85 22.69
C LYS A 69 47.44 19.34 21.44
N SER A 70 46.71 18.65 20.57
CA SER A 70 47.22 17.99 19.39
C SER A 70 46.17 17.81 18.29
N ILE A 71 46.62 17.56 17.06
CA ILE A 71 45.73 17.15 15.97
C ILE A 71 44.99 15.84 16.31
N LYS A 72 45.59 14.96 17.11
CA LYS A 72 44.93 13.74 17.62
C LYS A 72 43.66 14.07 18.41
N ASP A 73 43.67 15.13 19.22
CA ASP A 73 42.49 15.55 19.99
C ASP A 73 41.37 16.03 19.07
N LEU A 74 41.73 16.76 18.00
CA LEU A 74 40.80 17.17 16.95
C LEU A 74 40.21 15.95 16.21
N LEU A 75 41.01 14.93 15.93
CA LEU A 75 40.55 13.67 15.29
C LEU A 75 39.57 12.91 16.19
N ILE A 76 39.87 12.78 17.47
CA ILE A 76 39.00 12.10 18.44
C ILE A 76 37.66 12.83 18.52
N TRP A 77 37.68 14.15 18.67
CA TRP A 77 36.47 14.97 18.72
C TRP A 77 35.66 14.85 17.42
N TYR A 78 36.32 14.95 16.26
CA TYR A 78 35.68 14.84 14.96
C TYR A 78 34.96 13.49 14.80
N ASN A 79 35.64 12.37 15.10
CA ASN A 79 35.05 11.04 15.00
C ASN A 79 33.88 10.84 15.97
N ASN A 80 33.96 11.40 17.17
CA ASN A 80 32.89 11.29 18.16
C ASN A 80 31.60 11.99 17.71
N LEU A 81 31.68 13.07 16.91
CA LEU A 81 30.49 13.73 16.36
C LEU A 81 29.65 12.82 15.46
N ASP A 82 30.26 11.87 14.77
CA ASP A 82 29.55 10.92 13.91
C ASP A 82 29.21 9.62 14.65
N VAL A 83 30.16 9.09 15.44
CA VAL A 83 30.02 7.78 16.09
C VAL A 83 28.99 7.81 17.23
N VAL A 84 28.96 8.87 18.05
CA VAL A 84 28.06 8.91 19.21
C VAL A 84 26.58 8.97 18.79
N PRO A 85 26.15 9.84 17.85
CA PRO A 85 24.78 9.82 17.35
C PRO A 85 24.43 8.50 16.65
N PHE A 86 25.37 7.91 15.91
CA PHE A 86 25.16 6.62 15.25
C PHE A 86 24.90 5.49 16.24
N ILE A 87 25.71 5.38 17.30
CA ILE A 87 25.50 4.39 18.38
C ILE A 87 24.15 4.62 19.07
N LYS A 88 23.78 5.88 19.35
CA LYS A 88 22.47 6.20 19.94
C LYS A 88 21.31 5.76 19.05
N ALA A 89 21.42 5.99 17.73
CA ALA A 89 20.43 5.53 16.76
C ALA A 89 20.35 3.99 16.72
N ILE A 90 21.50 3.30 16.70
CA ILE A 90 21.58 1.83 16.77
C ILE A 90 20.94 1.30 18.05
N GLN A 91 21.19 1.93 19.20
CA GLN A 91 20.60 1.54 20.48
C GLN A 91 19.09 1.73 20.48
N ALA A 92 18.58 2.88 20.01
CA ALA A 92 17.15 3.14 19.89
C ALA A 92 16.47 2.14 18.96
N GLN A 93 17.11 1.81 17.84
CA GLN A 93 16.63 0.81 16.90
C GLN A 93 16.64 -0.59 17.54
N ARG A 94 17.72 -0.98 18.23
CA ARG A 94 17.81 -2.24 18.97
C ARG A 94 16.70 -2.36 20.03
N GLU A 95 16.46 -1.32 20.82
CA GLU A 95 15.41 -1.33 21.84
C GLU A 95 14.00 -1.40 21.23
N LEU A 96 13.78 -0.78 20.07
CA LEU A 96 12.55 -0.95 19.31
C LEU A 96 12.36 -2.43 18.90
N PHE A 97 13.39 -3.08 18.35
CA PHE A 97 13.29 -4.46 17.88
C PHE A 97 13.23 -5.50 19.02
N LYS A 98 13.89 -5.23 20.16
CA LYS A 98 13.76 -6.05 21.37
C LYS A 98 12.34 -6.11 21.91
N ARG A 99 11.53 -5.04 21.78
CA ARG A 99 10.10 -5.07 22.14
C ARG A 99 9.29 -6.10 21.32
N PHE A 100 9.87 -6.59 20.23
CA PHE A 100 9.29 -7.60 19.37
C PHE A 100 9.94 -8.99 19.56
N ASP A 101 10.78 -9.18 20.59
CA ASP A 101 11.63 -10.37 20.77
C ASP A 101 12.51 -10.68 19.53
N LEU A 102 12.83 -9.65 18.75
CA LEU A 102 13.65 -9.73 17.55
C LEU A 102 15.01 -9.11 17.83
N ASP A 103 16.06 -9.90 17.64
CA ASP A 103 17.41 -9.35 17.61
C ASP A 103 17.73 -8.86 16.19
N MET A 104 17.78 -7.54 16.03
CA MET A 104 18.08 -6.93 14.74
C MET A 104 19.56 -7.09 14.35
N PHE A 105 20.44 -7.17 15.35
CA PHE A 105 21.86 -7.45 15.17
C PHE A 105 22.07 -8.92 15.49
N VAL A 106 22.30 -9.74 14.47
CA VAL A 106 22.48 -11.18 14.64
C VAL A 106 23.79 -11.40 15.39
N ASP A 107 23.74 -11.50 16.71
CA ASP A 107 24.97 -11.63 17.48
C ASP A 107 25.31 -13.11 17.68
N GLY A 108 26.38 -13.53 17.01
CA GLY A 108 27.50 -14.03 17.78
C GLY A 108 28.35 -12.84 18.20
N VAL A 109 28.44 -12.53 19.50
CA VAL A 109 29.43 -11.56 19.99
C VAL A 109 30.78 -12.27 20.11
N ILE A 110 31.80 -11.73 19.45
CA ILE A 110 33.21 -12.12 19.63
C ILE A 110 33.88 -11.04 20.48
N ASN A 111 34.51 -11.43 21.60
CA ASN A 111 35.35 -10.52 22.36
C ASN A 111 36.72 -10.38 21.68
N ASN A 112 36.95 -9.27 20.98
CA ASN A 112 38.20 -9.00 20.25
C ASN A 112 39.43 -8.76 21.14
N LYS A 113 39.29 -8.76 22.47
CA LYS A 113 40.41 -8.69 23.44
C LYS A 113 40.84 -10.06 23.96
N LEU A 114 40.10 -11.13 23.65
CA LEU A 114 40.39 -12.52 24.00
C LEU A 114 40.74 -13.30 22.72
N GLY A 115 41.57 -14.34 22.83
CA GLY A 115 41.88 -15.23 21.70
C GLY A 115 40.69 -16.09 21.26
N HIS A 116 40.84 -16.84 20.17
CA HIS A 116 39.83 -17.81 19.70
C HIS A 116 39.74 -19.01 20.67
N LEU A 117 38.96 -18.85 21.74
CA LEU A 117 38.77 -19.82 22.80
C LEU A 117 37.32 -20.32 22.82
N ASP A 118 37.11 -21.58 23.23
CA ASP A 118 35.79 -22.19 23.28
C ASP A 118 34.96 -21.57 24.42
N GLY A 119 33.80 -20.99 24.08
CA GLY A 119 32.98 -20.15 24.96
C GLY A 119 33.09 -18.62 24.73
N ASN A 120 33.98 -18.15 23.84
CA ASN A 120 34.08 -16.73 23.43
C ASN A 120 33.09 -16.32 22.32
N ILE A 121 32.10 -17.18 22.04
CA ILE A 121 31.03 -16.96 21.08
C ILE A 121 29.71 -17.25 21.80
N LEU A 122 28.94 -16.21 22.10
CA LEU A 122 27.58 -16.34 22.62
C LEU A 122 26.60 -16.34 21.44
N ILE A 123 26.00 -17.49 21.15
CA ILE A 123 25.14 -17.70 19.97
C ILE A 123 23.68 -17.35 20.28
N SER A 124 23.02 -16.70 19.31
CA SER A 124 21.56 -16.50 19.25
C SER A 124 20.75 -17.73 19.68
N CYS A 125 19.52 -17.49 20.14
CA CYS A 125 18.56 -18.51 20.53
C CYS A 125 18.54 -19.73 19.58
N ILE A 126 18.76 -20.92 20.13
CA ILE A 126 18.81 -22.19 19.39
C ILE A 126 17.59 -22.35 18.49
N SER A 127 16.39 -21.98 18.97
CA SER A 127 15.15 -22.11 18.20
C SER A 127 15.13 -21.23 16.95
N CYS A 128 15.65 -20.01 17.01
CA CYS A 128 15.74 -19.09 15.87
C CYS A 128 16.78 -19.55 14.83
N ASN A 129 17.93 -20.07 15.30
CA ASN A 129 18.96 -20.62 14.42
C ASN A 129 18.49 -21.91 13.72
N THR A 130 17.84 -22.82 14.45
CA THR A 130 17.23 -24.03 13.87
C THR A 130 16.11 -23.67 12.90
N ALA A 131 15.26 -22.68 13.21
CA ALA A 131 14.17 -22.24 12.33
C ALA A 131 14.66 -21.59 11.03
N ARG A 132 15.90 -21.08 10.99
CA ARG A 132 16.49 -20.42 9.81
C ARG A 132 17.32 -21.36 8.93
N LYS A 133 17.64 -22.58 9.41
CA LYS A 133 18.65 -23.45 8.80
C LYS A 133 18.48 -23.69 7.28
N ASP A 134 17.24 -23.72 6.80
CA ASP A 134 16.89 -23.98 5.40
C ASP A 134 16.35 -22.72 4.66
N MET A 135 16.56 -21.51 5.20
CA MET A 135 15.97 -20.29 4.61
C MET A 135 16.90 -19.07 4.59
N SER A 136 16.71 -18.21 3.59
CA SER A 136 17.47 -16.96 3.47
C SER A 136 17.13 -15.97 4.61
N LEU A 137 18.06 -15.07 4.93
CA LEU A 137 17.84 -14.03 5.95
C LEU A 137 16.61 -13.15 5.63
N GLY A 138 16.46 -12.79 4.35
CA GLY A 138 15.28 -12.04 3.87
C GLY A 138 13.98 -12.84 4.06
N GLY A 139 14.00 -14.13 3.72
CA GLY A 139 12.85 -15.02 3.92
C GLY A 139 12.48 -15.20 5.39
N PHE A 140 13.46 -15.32 6.28
CA PHE A 140 13.22 -15.44 7.73
C PHE A 140 12.61 -14.17 8.32
N ARG A 141 13.16 -13.00 7.96
CA ARG A 141 12.62 -11.71 8.39
C ARG A 141 11.20 -11.50 7.88
N TYR A 142 10.92 -11.86 6.63
CA TYR A 142 9.58 -11.81 6.07
C TYR A 142 8.62 -12.76 6.80
N LYS A 143 9.03 -14.00 7.07
CA LYS A 143 8.24 -14.97 7.83
C LYS A 143 7.91 -14.47 9.25
N LYS A 144 8.90 -13.96 9.98
CA LYS A 144 8.69 -13.37 11.33
C LYS A 144 7.82 -12.12 11.31
N LEU A 145 7.96 -11.29 10.27
CA LEU A 145 7.08 -10.16 10.06
C LEU A 145 5.62 -10.62 9.86
N LEU A 146 5.37 -11.68 9.07
CA LEU A 146 4.04 -12.24 8.90
C LEU A 146 3.50 -12.88 10.19
N GLU A 147 4.32 -13.63 10.94
CA GLU A 147 3.94 -14.23 12.23
C GLU A 147 3.56 -13.17 13.28
N PHE A 148 4.31 -12.07 13.39
CA PHE A 148 3.98 -10.96 14.30
C PHE A 148 2.66 -10.27 13.91
N ASN A 149 2.41 -10.22 12.61
CA ASN A 149 1.21 -9.68 12.02
C ASN A 149 0.13 -10.75 11.80
N SER A 150 0.22 -11.89 12.49
CA SER A 150 -0.77 -12.98 12.40
C SER A 150 -2.15 -12.61 12.94
N ASN A 151 -2.27 -11.47 13.62
CA ASN A 151 -3.56 -10.88 14.00
C ASN A 151 -4.01 -9.78 13.02
N ARG A 152 -3.33 -9.61 11.87
CA ARG A 152 -3.76 -8.63 10.86
C ARG A 152 -5.05 -9.08 10.23
N LEU A 153 -5.92 -8.10 10.03
CA LEU A 153 -7.15 -8.29 9.28
C LEU A 153 -6.87 -8.51 7.78
N VAL A 154 -5.74 -8.06 7.24
CA VAL A 154 -5.46 -8.13 5.80
C VAL A 154 -4.31 -9.09 5.53
N TYR A 155 -4.60 -10.17 4.79
CA TYR A 155 -3.63 -11.15 4.30
C TYR A 155 -3.46 -11.04 2.80
N SER A 156 -2.22 -11.17 2.33
CA SER A 156 -1.96 -11.36 0.90
C SER A 156 -2.34 -12.79 0.51
N ILE A 157 -3.03 -12.94 -0.62
CA ILE A 157 -3.27 -14.24 -1.24
C ILE A 157 -1.93 -14.77 -1.76
N ASP A 158 -1.51 -15.92 -1.26
CA ASP A 158 -0.21 -16.53 -1.61
C ASP A 158 -0.36 -17.79 -2.48
N LYS A 159 0.74 -18.53 -2.65
CA LYS A 159 0.77 -19.73 -3.51
C LYS A 159 -0.19 -20.83 -3.02
N GLU A 160 -0.40 -20.95 -1.71
CA GLU A 160 -1.32 -21.94 -1.13
C GLU A 160 -2.78 -21.63 -1.52
N GLU A 161 -3.10 -20.35 -1.71
CA GLU A 161 -4.43 -19.85 -2.08
C GLU A 161 -4.55 -19.54 -3.59
N SER A 162 -3.69 -20.15 -4.43
CA SER A 162 -3.64 -19.85 -5.88
C SER A 162 -4.95 -20.12 -6.63
N GLU A 163 -5.74 -21.11 -6.20
CA GLU A 163 -7.08 -21.35 -6.76
C GLU A 163 -8.05 -20.20 -6.40
N ILE A 164 -8.02 -19.72 -5.15
CA ILE A 164 -8.81 -18.57 -4.68
C ILE A 164 -8.42 -17.33 -5.48
N TYR A 165 -7.12 -17.09 -5.68
CA TYR A 165 -6.63 -16.00 -6.54
C TYR A 165 -7.22 -16.09 -7.95
N GLY A 166 -7.19 -17.29 -8.56
CA GLY A 166 -7.77 -17.51 -9.90
C GLY A 166 -9.26 -17.19 -9.97
N LYS A 167 -10.04 -17.69 -8.99
CA LYS A 167 -11.48 -17.43 -8.88
C LYS A 167 -11.78 -15.95 -8.68
N MET A 168 -11.08 -15.28 -7.75
CA MET A 168 -11.24 -13.84 -7.53
C MET A 168 -10.88 -13.04 -8.77
N LYS A 169 -9.71 -13.29 -9.38
CA LYS A 169 -9.25 -12.58 -10.58
C LYS A 169 -10.22 -12.70 -11.75
N ALA A 170 -10.82 -13.88 -11.95
CA ALA A 170 -11.79 -14.09 -13.02
C ALA A 170 -13.10 -13.29 -12.81
N ASN A 171 -13.43 -12.98 -11.55
CA ASN A 171 -14.67 -12.33 -11.14
C ASN A 171 -14.50 -10.87 -10.69
N ILE A 172 -13.27 -10.35 -10.64
CA ILE A 172 -13.03 -8.91 -10.45
C ILE A 172 -13.63 -8.17 -11.65
N ALA A 173 -14.55 -7.25 -11.34
CA ALA A 173 -15.16 -6.32 -12.29
C ALA A 173 -14.73 -4.89 -11.95
N GLY A 174 -14.53 -4.08 -12.99
CA GLY A 174 -14.35 -2.63 -12.83
C GLY A 174 -15.68 -1.92 -12.57
N GLY A 175 -15.62 -0.59 -12.49
CA GLY A 175 -16.83 0.22 -12.44
C GLY A 175 -17.68 0.07 -13.71
N PRO A 176 -19.00 -0.17 -13.59
CA PRO A 176 -19.86 -0.22 -14.75
C PRO A 176 -19.95 1.17 -15.40
N SER A 177 -19.70 1.23 -16.71
CA SER A 177 -19.88 2.45 -17.50
C SER A 177 -20.98 2.16 -18.53
N ILE A 178 -22.19 2.63 -18.23
CA ILE A 178 -23.42 2.24 -18.93
C ILE A 178 -24.12 3.47 -19.48
N ILE A 179 -24.53 3.40 -20.74
CA ILE A 179 -25.32 4.43 -21.41
C ILE A 179 -26.76 3.91 -21.52
N PHE A 180 -27.65 4.42 -20.66
CA PHE A 180 -29.08 4.03 -20.65
C PHE A 180 -29.84 4.64 -21.83
N ASN A 181 -29.64 5.93 -22.08
CA ASN A 181 -30.25 6.66 -23.19
C ASN A 181 -29.18 7.47 -23.90
N ARG A 182 -29.05 7.30 -25.22
CA ARG A 182 -28.06 8.04 -26.03
C ARG A 182 -28.43 9.51 -26.20
N TYR A 183 -29.70 9.85 -26.01
CA TYR A 183 -30.21 11.20 -26.17
C TYR A 183 -31.36 11.48 -25.21
N ALA A 184 -31.26 12.60 -24.49
CA ALA A 184 -32.34 13.15 -23.70
C ALA A 184 -32.37 14.67 -23.89
N LYS A 185 -33.56 15.21 -24.15
CA LYS A 185 -33.78 16.65 -24.30
C LYS A 185 -34.97 17.10 -23.47
N ARG A 186 -34.74 18.19 -22.73
CA ARG A 186 -35.74 18.85 -21.92
C ARG A 186 -36.97 19.22 -22.77
N ASN A 187 -38.15 18.91 -22.25
CA ASN A 187 -39.48 19.08 -22.85
C ASN A 187 -39.77 18.27 -24.12
N GLU A 188 -38.87 17.39 -24.55
CA GLU A 188 -39.05 16.58 -25.77
C GLU A 188 -39.00 15.08 -25.48
N THR A 189 -37.95 14.63 -24.78
CA THR A 189 -37.80 13.21 -24.44
C THR A 189 -38.80 12.80 -23.37
N LYS A 190 -39.52 11.71 -23.60
CA LYS A 190 -40.38 11.06 -22.60
C LYS A 190 -39.55 10.14 -21.70
N ILE A 191 -39.76 10.24 -20.40
CA ILE A 191 -39.17 9.37 -19.36
C ILE A 191 -40.20 8.34 -18.88
N ARG A 192 -39.81 7.47 -17.94
CA ARG A 192 -40.66 6.40 -17.37
C ARG A 192 -42.07 6.91 -17.01
N GLY A 193 -43.08 6.15 -17.42
CA GLY A 193 -44.50 6.54 -17.27
C GLY A 193 -44.97 7.61 -18.26
N GLY A 194 -44.22 7.86 -19.35
CA GLY A 194 -44.63 8.76 -20.43
C GLY A 194 -44.51 10.26 -20.13
N LYS A 195 -43.96 10.63 -18.97
CA LYS A 195 -43.79 12.03 -18.55
C LYS A 195 -42.72 12.71 -19.39
N LEU A 196 -42.83 14.03 -19.64
CA LEU A 196 -41.78 14.78 -20.33
C LEU A 196 -40.61 15.07 -19.40
N CYS A 197 -39.37 14.85 -19.88
CA CYS A 197 -38.15 15.25 -19.19
C CYS A 197 -38.15 16.76 -18.94
N LYS A 198 -38.00 17.21 -17.68
CA LYS A 198 -37.98 18.64 -17.33
C LYS A 198 -36.61 19.18 -16.95
N LYS A 199 -35.71 18.31 -16.48
CA LYS A 199 -34.35 18.65 -16.05
C LYS A 199 -33.47 17.42 -16.23
N ILE A 200 -32.20 17.66 -16.55
CA ILE A 200 -31.15 16.63 -16.58
C ILE A 200 -30.17 17.01 -15.48
N ILE A 201 -29.87 16.08 -14.59
CA ILE A 201 -28.99 16.28 -13.43
C ILE A 201 -27.92 15.19 -13.46
N GLY A 202 -26.68 15.58 -13.19
CA GLY A 202 -25.59 14.64 -12.94
C GLY A 202 -25.32 14.52 -11.45
N TYR A 203 -25.21 13.30 -10.94
CA TYR A 203 -24.79 13.01 -9.56
C TYR A 203 -23.48 12.23 -9.56
N ASP A 204 -22.48 12.75 -8.86
CA ASP A 204 -21.21 12.07 -8.65
C ASP A 204 -21.07 11.63 -7.20
N ALA A 205 -20.54 10.43 -6.99
CA ALA A 205 -20.30 9.91 -5.65
C ALA A 205 -18.94 10.41 -5.14
N ASN A 206 -18.96 11.20 -4.07
CA ASN A 206 -17.74 11.69 -3.44
C ASN A 206 -16.88 10.52 -2.93
N ALA A 207 -15.74 10.29 -3.60
CA ALA A 207 -14.74 9.29 -3.21
C ALA A 207 -15.31 7.86 -3.06
N LEU A 208 -16.13 7.40 -4.01
CA LEU A 208 -16.82 6.12 -3.98
C LEU A 208 -15.97 4.93 -3.46
N TYR A 209 -14.78 4.72 -4.03
CA TYR A 209 -13.92 3.61 -3.63
C TYR A 209 -13.33 3.77 -2.22
N LEU A 210 -13.04 5.00 -1.79
CA LEU A 210 -12.55 5.27 -0.44
C LEU A 210 -13.64 4.97 0.59
N TRP A 211 -14.88 5.40 0.31
CA TRP A 211 -16.03 5.06 1.14
C TRP A 211 -16.23 3.54 1.19
N ALA A 212 -16.19 2.86 0.04
CA ALA A 212 -16.31 1.40 -0.03
C ALA A 212 -15.25 0.70 0.83
N LEU A 213 -13.99 1.14 0.79
CA LEU A 213 -12.90 0.62 1.63
C LEU A 213 -13.20 0.68 3.13
N GLY A 214 -13.93 1.70 3.59
CA GLY A 214 -14.31 1.85 4.99
C GLY A 214 -15.48 0.97 5.46
N ASN A 215 -16.09 0.18 4.57
CA ASN A 215 -17.16 -0.76 4.92
C ASN A 215 -16.58 -2.14 5.31
N GLU A 216 -17.47 -3.10 5.58
CA GLU A 216 -17.08 -4.49 5.83
C GLU A 216 -16.31 -5.08 4.64
N MET A 217 -15.14 -5.65 4.95
CA MET A 217 -14.21 -6.21 3.98
C MET A 217 -13.83 -7.66 4.32
N PRO A 218 -13.55 -8.49 3.30
CA PRO A 218 -12.95 -9.82 3.49
C PRO A 218 -11.57 -9.70 4.11
N CYS A 219 -11.47 -10.23 5.31
CA CYS A 219 -10.30 -10.19 6.15
C CYS A 219 -9.90 -11.62 6.57
N CYS A 220 -8.70 -11.72 7.14
CA CYS A 220 -8.05 -12.97 7.53
C CYS A 220 -7.67 -13.86 6.34
N ARG A 221 -7.04 -15.00 6.62
CA ARG A 221 -6.69 -15.99 5.58
C ARG A 221 -7.96 -16.58 4.98
N LEU A 222 -8.00 -16.70 3.66
CA LEU A 222 -9.17 -17.16 2.95
C LEU A 222 -9.16 -18.69 2.89
N THR A 223 -10.32 -19.30 3.04
CA THR A 223 -10.44 -20.76 2.95
C THR A 223 -11.61 -21.13 2.06
N THR A 224 -11.43 -22.15 1.23
CA THR A 224 -12.51 -22.69 0.41
C THR A 224 -13.19 -23.83 1.16
N ILE A 225 -14.51 -23.78 1.21
CA ILE A 225 -15.37 -24.87 1.69
C ILE A 225 -16.35 -25.28 0.59
N GLU A 226 -16.85 -26.51 0.65
CA GLU A 226 -17.97 -26.90 -0.21
C GLU A 226 -19.25 -26.16 0.20
N ALA A 227 -20.06 -25.78 -0.79
CA ALA A 227 -21.36 -25.20 -0.51
C ALA A 227 -22.30 -26.28 0.07
N TYR A 228 -22.96 -25.97 1.19
CA TYR A 228 -23.82 -26.91 1.91
C TYR A 228 -25.29 -26.49 1.90
N PRO A 229 -26.23 -27.43 2.11
CA PRO A 229 -27.66 -27.11 2.26
C PRO A 229 -27.87 -26.11 3.42
N GLY A 230 -28.42 -24.94 3.12
CA GLY A 230 -28.64 -23.86 4.09
C GLY A 230 -27.65 -22.69 4.01
N ILE A 231 -26.58 -22.80 3.20
CA ILE A 231 -25.59 -21.71 3.06
C ILE A 231 -26.21 -20.38 2.61
N ILE A 232 -27.28 -20.43 1.81
CA ILE A 232 -28.01 -19.22 1.38
C ILE A 232 -28.71 -18.54 2.57
N ASP A 233 -29.30 -19.32 3.47
CA ASP A 233 -29.95 -18.79 4.67
C ASP A 233 -28.89 -18.25 5.65
N ASP A 234 -27.73 -18.91 5.75
CA ASP A 234 -26.62 -18.40 6.56
C ASP A 234 -26.08 -17.07 6.01
N ILE A 235 -26.00 -16.89 4.70
CA ILE A 235 -25.65 -15.61 4.06
C ILE A 235 -26.71 -14.55 4.36
N LYS A 236 -28.00 -14.89 4.21
CA LYS A 236 -29.10 -13.94 4.47
C LYS A 236 -29.14 -13.47 5.92
N ASN A 237 -28.78 -14.35 6.86
CA ASN A 237 -28.80 -14.09 8.29
C ASN A 237 -27.42 -13.71 8.86
N ASP A 238 -26.46 -13.34 8.02
CA ASP A 238 -25.12 -12.87 8.39
C ASP A 238 -24.33 -13.86 9.28
N LYS A 239 -24.62 -15.17 9.18
CA LYS A 239 -23.92 -16.24 9.90
C LYS A 239 -22.61 -16.65 9.22
N ILE A 240 -22.48 -16.35 7.93
CA ILE A 240 -21.27 -16.63 7.15
C ILE A 240 -20.94 -15.45 6.24
N PHE A 241 -19.65 -15.20 6.04
CA PHE A 241 -19.14 -14.08 5.27
C PHE A 241 -18.04 -14.52 4.32
N GLY A 242 -17.98 -13.89 3.14
CA GLY A 242 -17.06 -14.27 2.07
C GLY A 242 -17.72 -14.20 0.70
N PHE A 243 -17.49 -15.22 -0.12
CA PHE A 243 -17.91 -15.24 -1.52
C PHE A 243 -18.49 -16.59 -1.90
N LEU A 244 -19.68 -16.60 -2.52
CA LEU A 244 -20.31 -17.81 -3.01
C LEU A 244 -20.06 -17.95 -4.52
N GLU A 245 -19.60 -19.13 -4.94
CA GLU A 245 -19.58 -19.54 -6.34
C GLU A 245 -20.92 -20.21 -6.68
N CYS A 246 -21.71 -19.59 -7.55
CA CYS A 246 -23.06 -20.05 -7.88
C CYS A 246 -23.49 -19.72 -9.31
N ASP A 247 -24.55 -20.38 -9.75
CA ASP A 247 -25.37 -19.94 -10.87
C ASP A 247 -26.50 -19.06 -10.32
N ILE A 248 -26.70 -17.90 -10.92
CA ILE A 248 -27.72 -16.93 -10.52
C ILE A 248 -28.49 -16.42 -11.74
N ARG A 249 -29.78 -16.17 -11.60
CA ARG A 249 -30.62 -15.59 -12.66
C ARG A 249 -31.60 -14.55 -12.13
N THR A 250 -32.00 -13.65 -13.02
CA THR A 250 -33.11 -12.73 -12.86
C THR A 250 -34.38 -13.43 -13.38
N PRO A 251 -35.42 -13.61 -12.55
CA PRO A 251 -36.70 -14.14 -13.00
C PRO A 251 -37.32 -13.31 -14.12
N GLU A 252 -38.04 -13.97 -15.02
CA GLU A 252 -38.60 -13.35 -16.23
C GLU A 252 -39.54 -12.17 -15.92
N HIS A 253 -40.34 -12.28 -14.85
CA HIS A 253 -41.25 -11.21 -14.41
C HIS A 253 -40.53 -9.93 -13.94
N LEU A 254 -39.22 -9.99 -13.69
CA LEU A 254 -38.37 -8.85 -13.32
C LEU A 254 -37.58 -8.28 -14.51
N ASN A 255 -37.65 -8.89 -15.69
CA ASN A 255 -36.92 -8.43 -16.88
C ASN A 255 -37.32 -7.01 -17.28
N GLU A 256 -38.61 -6.66 -17.22
CA GLU A 256 -39.04 -5.30 -17.54
C GLU A 256 -38.48 -4.29 -16.53
N TYR A 257 -38.47 -4.63 -15.24
CA TYR A 257 -37.93 -3.78 -14.17
C TYR A 257 -36.43 -3.53 -14.34
N PHE A 258 -35.67 -4.56 -14.68
CA PHE A 258 -34.21 -4.48 -14.90
C PHE A 258 -33.81 -4.24 -16.36
N SER A 259 -34.76 -3.87 -17.22
CA SER A 259 -34.50 -3.69 -18.66
C SER A 259 -33.48 -2.59 -18.97
N GLU A 260 -33.45 -1.54 -18.14
CA GLU A 260 -32.46 -0.46 -18.26
C GLU A 260 -31.07 -0.89 -17.78
N MET A 261 -31.01 -1.66 -16.69
CA MET A 261 -29.77 -2.14 -16.09
C MET A 261 -29.93 -3.59 -15.61
N THR A 262 -29.39 -4.50 -16.39
CA THR A 262 -29.35 -5.91 -15.99
C THR A 262 -28.43 -6.07 -14.77
N PRO A 263 -28.88 -6.80 -13.72
CA PRO A 263 -28.27 -6.68 -12.41
C PRO A 263 -26.97 -7.47 -12.26
N ILE A 264 -26.77 -8.53 -13.07
CA ILE A 264 -25.63 -9.45 -12.90
C ILE A 264 -24.51 -9.05 -13.84
N PHE A 265 -23.43 -8.49 -13.29
CA PHE A 265 -22.23 -8.14 -14.05
C PHE A 265 -21.28 -9.32 -14.18
N LYS A 266 -20.88 -9.64 -15.41
CA LYS A 266 -19.92 -10.72 -15.67
C LYS A 266 -18.98 -10.38 -16.82
N ASN A 267 -17.79 -10.94 -16.78
CA ASN A 267 -16.88 -10.92 -17.92
C ASN A 267 -17.31 -12.02 -18.90
N ALA A 268 -17.64 -11.63 -20.14
CA ALA A 268 -18.01 -12.53 -21.22
C ALA A 268 -17.10 -12.29 -22.43
N LEU A 269 -16.83 -13.34 -23.21
CA LEU A 269 -16.20 -13.16 -24.53
C LEU A 269 -17.28 -12.65 -25.46
N ILE A 270 -17.10 -11.46 -26.00
CA ILE A 270 -18.01 -10.88 -26.99
C ILE A 270 -17.35 -11.09 -28.35
N ASP A 271 -17.85 -12.07 -29.09
CA ASP A 271 -17.47 -12.29 -30.48
C ASP A 271 -18.26 -11.33 -31.37
N CYS A 272 -17.62 -10.23 -31.76
CA CYS A 272 -18.22 -9.24 -32.66
C CYS A 272 -18.19 -9.65 -34.14
N THR A 273 -17.81 -10.89 -34.45
CA THR A 273 -17.91 -11.53 -35.76
C THR A 273 -19.10 -12.48 -35.85
N ASP A 274 -19.83 -12.68 -34.75
CA ASP A 274 -21.07 -13.43 -34.70
C ASP A 274 -22.27 -12.46 -34.60
N GLU A 275 -23.12 -12.47 -35.62
CA GLU A 275 -24.32 -11.63 -35.69
C GLU A 275 -25.29 -11.91 -34.53
N SER A 276 -25.38 -13.17 -34.07
CA SER A 276 -26.29 -13.57 -32.98
C SER A 276 -25.88 -12.98 -31.62
N VAL A 277 -24.62 -12.60 -31.45
CA VAL A 277 -24.07 -12.08 -30.20
C VAL A 277 -24.24 -10.58 -30.07
N ILE A 278 -23.99 -9.82 -31.15
CA ILE A 278 -24.01 -8.33 -31.11
C ILE A 278 -25.22 -7.72 -31.83
N GLY A 279 -26.02 -8.54 -32.50
CA GLY A 279 -27.18 -8.13 -33.28
C GLY A 279 -26.79 -7.54 -34.65
N LYS A 280 -27.76 -7.58 -35.58
CA LYS A 280 -27.56 -7.23 -36.98
C LYS A 280 -26.90 -5.87 -37.20
N HIS A 281 -27.44 -4.83 -36.57
CA HIS A 281 -26.94 -3.46 -36.74
C HIS A 281 -25.46 -3.32 -36.35
N MET A 282 -25.07 -3.84 -35.18
CA MET A 282 -23.68 -3.73 -34.73
C MET A 282 -22.75 -4.61 -35.54
N PHE A 283 -23.24 -5.76 -36.01
CA PHE A 283 -22.51 -6.62 -36.93
C PHE A 283 -22.20 -5.90 -38.24
N ASP A 284 -23.23 -5.33 -38.89
CA ASP A 284 -23.07 -4.58 -40.15
C ASP A 284 -22.15 -3.36 -39.96
N TYR A 285 -22.30 -2.62 -38.85
CA TYR A 285 -21.40 -1.53 -38.50
C TYR A 285 -19.96 -2.00 -38.28
N ASN A 286 -19.75 -3.16 -37.66
CA ASN A 286 -18.41 -3.70 -37.51
C ASN A 286 -17.84 -4.04 -38.89
N GLN A 287 -18.62 -4.71 -39.75
CA GLN A 287 -18.20 -5.08 -41.11
C GLN A 287 -17.85 -3.87 -41.97
N SER A 288 -18.59 -2.77 -41.86
CA SER A 288 -18.32 -1.53 -42.61
C SER A 288 -17.01 -0.84 -42.21
N ARG A 289 -16.34 -1.27 -41.14
CA ARG A 289 -15.03 -0.74 -40.72
C ARG A 289 -13.84 -1.42 -41.40
N GLU A 290 -14.08 -2.46 -42.21
CA GLU A 290 -13.08 -3.15 -43.04
C GLU A 290 -11.81 -3.56 -42.26
N ALA A 291 -10.68 -2.88 -42.48
CA ALA A 291 -9.41 -3.13 -41.81
C ALA A 291 -9.43 -2.76 -40.31
N ASN A 292 -10.33 -1.87 -39.90
CA ASN A 292 -10.48 -1.39 -38.52
C ASN A 292 -11.60 -2.11 -37.75
N ARG A 293 -11.92 -3.34 -38.16
CA ARG A 293 -12.89 -4.20 -37.46
C ARG A 293 -12.47 -4.45 -36.02
N SER A 294 -13.47 -4.40 -35.14
CA SER A 294 -13.31 -4.88 -33.76
C SER A 294 -13.09 -6.39 -33.78
N LYS A 295 -12.22 -6.86 -32.89
CA LYS A 295 -11.92 -8.29 -32.71
C LYS A 295 -12.66 -8.84 -31.47
N PRO A 296 -12.91 -10.15 -31.42
CA PRO A 296 -13.44 -10.79 -30.22
C PRO A 296 -12.61 -10.43 -28.99
N ALA A 297 -13.29 -10.01 -27.93
CA ALA A 297 -12.63 -9.55 -26.72
C ALA A 297 -13.46 -9.87 -25.49
N ARG A 298 -12.79 -10.10 -24.36
CA ARG A 298 -13.45 -10.21 -23.05
C ARG A 298 -13.92 -8.82 -22.62
N LYS A 299 -15.21 -8.70 -22.32
CA LYS A 299 -15.83 -7.45 -21.88
C LYS A 299 -16.66 -7.70 -20.63
N LEU A 300 -16.69 -6.70 -19.75
CA LEU A 300 -17.66 -6.64 -18.67
C LEU A 300 -19.02 -6.28 -19.27
N ILE A 301 -20.03 -7.12 -19.03
CA ILE A 301 -21.40 -6.89 -19.48
C ILE A 301 -22.36 -7.03 -18.30
N GLY A 302 -23.50 -6.33 -18.37
CA GLY A 302 -24.67 -6.69 -17.57
C GLY A 302 -25.39 -7.87 -18.21
N SER A 303 -25.95 -8.75 -17.39
CA SER A 303 -26.66 -9.95 -17.81
C SER A 303 -27.84 -10.25 -16.88
N TYR A 304 -28.84 -10.96 -17.39
CA TYR A 304 -29.91 -11.52 -16.56
C TYR A 304 -29.49 -12.82 -15.86
N PHE A 305 -28.33 -13.38 -16.19
CA PHE A 305 -27.85 -14.62 -15.58
C PHE A 305 -26.33 -14.64 -15.45
N GLY A 306 -25.82 -15.40 -14.50
CA GLY A 306 -24.41 -15.71 -14.33
C GLY A 306 -24.27 -17.20 -14.06
N GLU A 307 -23.30 -17.85 -14.69
CA GLU A 307 -22.98 -19.25 -14.47
C GLU A 307 -21.61 -19.33 -13.82
N LYS A 308 -21.51 -20.12 -12.74
CA LYS A 308 -20.30 -20.32 -11.97
C LYS A 308 -19.58 -19.01 -11.64
N ILE A 309 -20.36 -18.00 -11.28
CA ILE A 309 -19.87 -16.66 -10.92
C ILE A 309 -19.58 -16.62 -9.41
N LEU A 310 -18.50 -15.93 -9.04
CA LEU A 310 -18.14 -15.72 -7.65
C LEU A 310 -18.71 -14.38 -7.16
N ILE A 311 -19.66 -14.41 -6.23
CA ILE A 311 -20.38 -13.23 -5.76
C ILE A 311 -20.09 -12.98 -4.28
N TYR A 312 -19.74 -11.74 -3.95
CA TYR A 312 -19.54 -11.28 -2.58
C TYR A 312 -20.83 -11.37 -1.77
N ALA A 313 -20.78 -11.95 -0.58
CA ALA A 313 -21.97 -12.30 0.21
C ALA A 313 -22.93 -11.10 0.47
N PRO A 314 -22.47 -9.89 0.83
CA PRO A 314 -23.34 -8.72 0.93
C PRO A 314 -24.07 -8.36 -0.38
N LEU A 315 -23.37 -8.44 -1.52
CA LEU A 315 -23.99 -8.19 -2.84
C LEU A 315 -25.00 -9.30 -3.18
N LEU A 316 -24.68 -10.55 -2.88
CA LEU A 316 -25.58 -11.67 -3.11
C LEU A 316 -26.84 -11.55 -2.25
N LYS A 317 -26.70 -11.17 -0.97
CA LYS A 317 -27.83 -10.88 -0.07
C LYS A 317 -28.73 -9.79 -0.66
N TRP A 318 -28.14 -8.73 -1.21
CA TRP A 318 -28.88 -7.70 -1.92
C TRP A 318 -29.64 -8.26 -3.14
N TYR A 319 -28.98 -9.05 -4.00
CA TYR A 319 -29.65 -9.69 -5.15
C TYR A 319 -30.84 -10.57 -4.71
N LEU A 320 -30.66 -11.40 -3.69
CA LEU A 320 -31.74 -12.27 -3.19
C LEU A 320 -32.92 -11.46 -2.65
N SER A 321 -32.66 -10.33 -1.98
CA SER A 321 -33.73 -9.43 -1.51
C SER A 321 -34.49 -8.72 -2.63
N HIS A 322 -33.90 -8.66 -3.84
CA HIS A 322 -34.52 -8.07 -5.05
C HIS A 322 -35.09 -9.14 -6.00
N GLY A 323 -35.19 -10.38 -5.54
CA GLY A 323 -35.89 -11.46 -6.26
C GLY A 323 -35.02 -12.28 -7.21
N MET A 324 -33.70 -12.07 -7.27
CA MET A 324 -32.83 -12.93 -8.06
C MET A 324 -32.76 -14.33 -7.44
N GLU A 325 -32.64 -15.34 -8.30
CA GLU A 325 -32.70 -16.75 -7.92
C GLU A 325 -31.34 -17.41 -8.12
N ILE A 326 -30.88 -18.15 -7.11
CA ILE A 326 -29.74 -19.05 -7.24
C ILE A 326 -30.25 -20.41 -7.71
N THR A 327 -29.73 -20.89 -8.84
CA THR A 327 -30.14 -22.18 -9.41
C THR A 327 -29.19 -23.31 -9.04
N LYS A 328 -27.93 -22.99 -8.71
CA LYS A 328 -26.91 -23.98 -8.33
C LYS A 328 -25.81 -23.33 -7.50
N THR A 329 -25.26 -24.07 -6.54
CA THR A 329 -24.11 -23.66 -5.73
C THR A 329 -22.95 -24.62 -5.93
N TYR A 330 -21.70 -24.13 -5.82
CA TYR A 330 -20.49 -24.91 -6.04
C TYR A 330 -19.58 -24.91 -4.81
N SER A 331 -18.96 -23.77 -4.53
CA SER A 331 -18.01 -23.60 -3.43
C SER A 331 -18.22 -22.25 -2.76
N PHE A 332 -17.68 -22.11 -1.55
CA PHE A 332 -17.72 -20.86 -0.81
C PHE A 332 -16.31 -20.51 -0.32
N ILE A 333 -15.85 -19.30 -0.64
CA ILE A 333 -14.61 -18.76 -0.11
C ILE A 333 -14.96 -18.01 1.16
N LYS A 334 -14.66 -18.62 2.30
CA LYS A 334 -14.89 -18.08 3.63
C LYS A 334 -13.83 -17.03 3.99
N ALA A 335 -14.30 -15.91 4.52
CA ALA A 335 -13.50 -14.83 5.07
C ALA A 335 -14.04 -14.41 6.44
N SER A 336 -13.26 -13.64 7.19
CA SER A 336 -13.77 -12.90 8.35
C SER A 336 -14.24 -11.51 7.89
N SER A 337 -15.33 -11.00 8.45
CA SER A 337 -15.80 -9.64 8.16
C SER A 337 -15.17 -8.66 9.14
N HIS A 338 -14.47 -7.64 8.63
CA HIS A 338 -14.01 -6.53 9.45
C HIS A 338 -13.96 -5.22 8.64
N THR A 339 -14.04 -4.10 9.35
CA THR A 339 -13.93 -2.75 8.79
C THR A 339 -12.49 -2.21 8.90
N ALA A 340 -11.53 -3.00 8.40
CA ALA A 340 -10.10 -2.79 8.65
C ALA A 340 -9.56 -1.42 8.20
N PHE A 341 -10.20 -0.79 7.21
CA PHE A 341 -9.77 0.49 6.64
C PHE A 341 -10.65 1.69 7.04
N THR A 342 -11.62 1.54 7.95
CA THR A 342 -12.45 2.67 8.40
C THR A 342 -11.61 3.84 8.94
N PRO A 343 -10.61 3.63 9.82
CA PRO A 343 -9.81 4.75 10.34
C PRO A 343 -9.04 5.48 9.23
N PHE A 344 -8.57 4.74 8.21
CA PHE A 344 -7.90 5.33 7.05
C PHE A 344 -8.88 6.12 6.17
N MET A 345 -10.06 5.55 5.89
CA MET A 345 -11.12 6.20 5.14
C MET A 345 -11.55 7.52 5.80
N GLU A 346 -11.75 7.51 7.13
CA GLU A 346 -12.11 8.69 7.92
C GLU A 346 -11.01 9.75 7.88
N ALA A 347 -9.75 9.36 8.10
CA ALA A 347 -8.61 10.28 8.08
C ALA A 347 -8.46 10.99 6.73
N VAL A 348 -8.51 10.25 5.62
CA VAL A 348 -8.43 10.84 4.26
C VAL A 348 -9.65 11.72 3.97
N SER A 349 -10.85 11.30 4.40
CA SER A 349 -12.07 12.08 4.18
C SER A 349 -12.10 13.38 4.99
N ASN A 350 -11.61 13.37 6.24
CA ASN A 350 -11.45 14.56 7.08
C ASN A 350 -10.45 15.54 6.45
N ALA A 351 -9.27 15.06 6.05
CA ALA A 351 -8.25 15.90 5.43
C ALA A 351 -8.74 16.57 4.13
N ARG A 352 -9.59 15.89 3.35
CA ARG A 352 -10.24 16.49 2.16
C ARG A 352 -11.21 17.60 2.53
N ARG A 353 -12.06 17.40 3.55
CA ARG A 353 -12.99 18.43 4.03
C ARG A 353 -12.25 19.66 4.57
N GLU A 354 -11.21 19.45 5.37
CA GLU A 354 -10.37 20.52 5.90
C GLU A 354 -9.68 21.31 4.78
N GLY A 355 -9.22 20.62 3.73
CA GLY A 355 -8.66 21.26 2.54
C GLY A 355 -9.66 22.11 1.76
N ASP A 356 -10.93 21.71 1.72
CA ASP A 356 -12.00 22.48 1.06
C ASP A 356 -12.44 23.70 1.89
N GLU A 357 -12.35 23.64 3.23
CA GLU A 357 -12.64 24.76 4.14
C GLU A 357 -11.50 25.80 4.20
N GLY A 358 -10.25 25.37 3.93
CA GLY A 358 -9.05 26.20 4.02
C GLY A 358 -8.69 26.97 2.74
N THR A 359 -9.41 28.05 2.41
CA THR A 359 -8.92 29.06 1.45
C THR A 359 -7.92 30.01 2.12
N SER A 360 -6.66 29.57 2.31
CA SER A 360 -5.43 30.39 2.24
C SER A 360 -4.20 29.63 2.75
N GLY A 361 -3.42 29.10 1.80
CA GLY A 361 -1.97 28.92 1.90
C GLY A 361 -1.42 27.98 2.98
N ALA A 362 -1.27 26.69 2.67
CA ALA A 362 -0.13 25.89 3.16
C ALA A 362 0.09 24.61 2.33
N GLN A 363 1.25 24.58 1.67
CA GLN A 363 2.10 23.45 1.27
C GLN A 363 1.45 22.09 0.97
N SER A 364 1.45 21.78 -0.33
CA SER A 364 1.28 20.46 -0.92
C SER A 364 2.25 19.42 -0.30
N LEU A 365 1.71 18.47 0.45
CA LEU A 365 2.28 17.12 0.49
C LEU A 365 1.83 16.41 -0.78
N GLY A 366 2.79 16.15 -1.67
CA GLY A 366 2.54 15.48 -2.94
C GLY A 366 1.95 14.09 -2.74
N SER A 367 0.71 13.90 -3.19
CA SER A 367 0.15 12.59 -3.49
C SER A 367 -0.25 12.55 -4.96
N PRO A 368 0.12 11.52 -5.72
CA PRO A 368 -0.25 11.41 -7.13
C PRO A 368 -1.76 11.18 -7.21
N THR A 369 -2.49 12.15 -7.76
CA THR A 369 -3.87 11.96 -8.21
C THR A 369 -3.89 10.95 -9.35
N PRO A 370 -4.56 9.79 -9.24
CA PRO A 370 -4.97 9.05 -10.42
C PRO A 370 -6.16 9.78 -11.01
N SER A 371 -5.96 10.46 -12.14
CA SER A 371 -7.05 10.99 -12.97
C SER A 371 -7.79 9.82 -13.61
N ASN A 372 -8.73 9.22 -12.90
CA ASN A 372 -9.74 8.37 -13.51
C ASN A 372 -10.99 9.21 -13.75
N SER A 373 -11.09 9.76 -14.96
CA SER A 373 -12.34 10.25 -15.52
C SER A 373 -13.34 9.11 -15.60
N LEU A 374 -14.36 9.12 -14.75
CA LEU A 374 -15.55 8.27 -14.87
C LEU A 374 -16.74 9.17 -15.17
N THR A 375 -17.32 8.96 -16.35
CA THR A 375 -18.48 9.68 -16.85
C THR A 375 -19.72 9.30 -16.03
N LEU A 376 -20.40 10.32 -15.54
CA LEU A 376 -21.62 10.29 -14.75
C LEU A 376 -22.77 9.46 -15.37
N ILE A 377 -23.44 8.69 -14.51
CA ILE A 377 -24.72 8.05 -14.77
C ILE A 377 -25.83 8.88 -14.10
N SER A 378 -26.79 9.32 -14.90
CA SER A 378 -28.03 9.96 -14.46
C SER A 378 -28.95 8.91 -13.82
N LEU A 379 -29.06 8.91 -12.49
CA LEU A 379 -30.17 8.25 -11.79
C LEU A 379 -31.38 9.21 -11.78
N ASN A 380 -32.43 8.85 -12.52
CA ASN A 380 -33.75 9.44 -12.34
C ASN A 380 -34.47 8.65 -11.25
N LEU A 381 -34.78 9.31 -10.12
CA LEU A 381 -35.80 8.85 -9.19
C LEU A 381 -37.20 8.97 -9.82
#